data_AF-A0A926C9E8-F1
#
_entry.id   AF-A0A926C9E8-F1
#
_cell.length_a   1.000
_cell.length_b   1.000
_cell.length_c   1.000
_cell.angle_alpha   90.00
_cell.angle_beta   90.00
_cell.angle_gamma   90.00
#
_symmetry.space_group_name_H-M   'P 1'
#
loop_
_entity.id
_entity.type
_entity.pdbx_description
1 polymer ?
#
loop_
_entity_poly.entity_id
_entity_poly.type
_entity_poly.pdbx_seq_one_letter_code
_entity_poly.pdbx_strand_id
1 'polypeptide(L)'
;SWGINAEILEVFVSLIAIGVLLLITNWFFHQVYWTGWMSSFHQHKKRLVGGETGKWIGLALLGFSSIYREGFETVLFMQALVLESTTAVVLGGVAIGLLATLAIGFVVFFVQAKLPHKKMLIVTGVMICAVLIQMVGKTAHVMQVIGWMPIHPIRWLADLLPYWAGMWFGLYATWEGIGLQFFAGAFVIGSYYLAERVNHRKAEPAAARQVAATGMQ
;
A
#
# COMPACT_ATOMS: atom_id res chain seq x y z
N SER A 1 -5.14 -13.67 30.45
CA SER A 1 -4.85 -14.64 29.38
C SER A 1 -5.56 -14.28 28.06
N TRP A 2 -6.79 -13.75 28.07
CA TRP A 2 -7.53 -13.40 26.84
C TRP A 2 -6.85 -12.35 25.94
N GLY A 3 -6.23 -11.30 26.51
CA GLY A 3 -5.56 -10.25 25.72
C GLY A 3 -4.34 -10.75 24.93
N ILE A 4 -3.51 -11.60 25.54
CA ILE A 4 -2.30 -12.16 24.90
C ILE A 4 -2.65 -12.98 23.66
N ASN A 5 -3.75 -13.76 23.69
CA ASN A 5 -4.16 -14.55 22.52
C ASN A 5 -4.61 -13.66 21.34
N ALA A 6 -5.25 -12.53 21.64
CA ALA A 6 -5.66 -11.57 20.61
C ALA A 6 -4.44 -10.87 19.98
N GLU A 7 -3.47 -10.44 20.80
CA GLU A 7 -2.22 -9.83 20.34
C GLU A 7 -1.39 -10.81 19.49
N ILE A 8 -1.32 -12.09 19.89
CA ILE A 8 -0.66 -13.13 19.10
C ILE A 8 -1.34 -13.29 17.72
N LEU A 9 -2.68 -13.36 17.69
CA LEU A 9 -3.42 -13.47 16.43
C LEU A 9 -3.18 -12.25 15.53
N GLU A 10 -3.16 -11.05 16.09
CA GLU A 10 -2.85 -9.81 15.37
C GLU A 10 -1.45 -9.85 14.74
N VAL A 11 -0.45 -10.35 15.47
CA VAL A 11 0.91 -10.53 14.94
C VAL A 11 0.91 -11.51 13.76
N PHE A 12 0.24 -12.66 13.88
CA PHE A 12 0.17 -13.62 12.77
C PHE A 12 -0.51 -13.04 11.53
N VAL A 13 -1.66 -12.39 11.70
CA VAL A 13 -2.41 -11.78 10.59
C VAL A 13 -1.60 -10.66 9.95
N SER A 14 -0.96 -9.81 10.75
CA SER A 14 -0.15 -8.69 10.24
C SER A 14 1.11 -9.17 9.53
N LEU A 15 1.78 -10.23 10.00
CA LEU A 15 2.90 -10.84 9.28
C LEU A 15 2.48 -11.39 7.92
N ILE A 16 1.33 -12.07 7.83
CA ILE A 16 0.78 -12.54 6.55
C ILE A 16 0.48 -11.35 5.65
N ALA A 17 -0.15 -10.29 6.18
CA ALA A 17 -0.46 -9.08 5.44
C ALA A 17 0.80 -8.40 4.89
N ILE A 18 1.86 -8.27 5.71
CA ILE A 18 3.17 -7.74 5.30
C ILE A 18 3.78 -8.60 4.20
N GLY A 19 3.73 -9.93 4.32
CA GLY A 19 4.24 -10.85 3.31
C GLY A 19 3.52 -10.73 1.96
N VAL A 20 2.19 -10.67 1.99
CA VAL A 20 1.35 -10.45 0.79
C VAL A 20 1.63 -9.07 0.19
N LEU A 21 1.74 -8.03 1.02
CA LEU A 21 2.01 -6.67 0.57
C LEU A 21 3.39 -6.56 -0.08
N LEU A 22 4.41 -7.19 0.50
CA LEU A 22 5.75 -7.31 -0.11
C LEU A 22 5.68 -8.03 -1.46
N LEU A 23 4.95 -9.14 -1.55
CA LEU A 23 4.78 -9.89 -2.79
C LEU A 23 4.14 -9.01 -3.88
N ILE A 24 3.02 -8.36 -3.56
CA ILE A 24 2.30 -7.48 -4.51
C ILE A 24 3.17 -6.29 -4.89
N THR A 25 3.85 -5.66 -3.95
CA THR A 25 4.72 -4.51 -4.18
C THR A 25 5.90 -4.88 -5.07
N ASN A 26 6.57 -5.99 -4.77
CA ASN A 26 7.67 -6.50 -5.56
C ASN A 26 7.21 -6.88 -6.99
N TRP A 27 6.07 -7.57 -7.11
CA TRP A 27 5.47 -7.91 -8.40
C TRP A 27 5.09 -6.66 -9.19
N PHE A 28 4.47 -5.67 -8.54
CA PHE A 28 4.04 -4.41 -9.16
C PHE A 28 5.25 -3.62 -9.69
N PHE A 29 6.29 -3.41 -8.87
CA PHE A 29 7.50 -2.73 -9.34
C PHE A 29 8.21 -3.50 -10.45
N HIS A 30 8.32 -4.82 -10.32
CA HIS A 30 8.90 -5.66 -11.36
C HIS A 30 8.10 -5.60 -12.66
N GLN A 31 6.78 -5.68 -12.61
CA GLN A 31 5.94 -5.56 -13.80
C GLN A 31 6.03 -4.16 -14.40
N VAL A 32 5.86 -3.10 -13.61
CA VAL A 32 5.93 -1.71 -14.10
C VAL A 32 7.30 -1.39 -14.72
N TYR A 33 8.38 -1.97 -14.20
CA TYR A 33 9.75 -1.75 -14.67
C TYR A 33 10.15 -2.64 -15.86
N TRP A 34 9.83 -3.94 -15.82
CA TRP A 34 10.04 -4.86 -16.95
C TRP A 34 9.19 -4.49 -18.16
N THR A 35 8.10 -3.76 -17.93
CA THR A 35 7.28 -3.20 -18.99
C THR A 35 7.77 -1.81 -19.44
N GLY A 36 9.08 -1.67 -19.67
CA GLY A 36 9.61 -0.69 -20.64
C GLY A 36 9.05 -0.92 -22.07
N TRP A 37 8.37 -2.04 -22.29
CA TRP A 37 7.64 -2.37 -23.51
C TRP A 37 6.11 -2.25 -23.32
N MET A 38 5.60 -1.03 -23.07
CA MET A 38 4.15 -0.79 -23.23
C MET A 38 3.82 0.55 -23.90
N SER A 39 4.55 0.88 -24.97
CA SER A 39 3.88 1.48 -26.13
C SER A 39 2.88 0.46 -26.77
N SER A 40 2.93 -0.80 -26.35
CA SER A 40 2.10 -1.93 -26.75
C SER A 40 0.80 -2.13 -25.95
N PHE A 41 0.41 -1.21 -25.05
CA PHE A 41 -0.99 -1.18 -24.58
C PHE A 41 -1.96 -0.89 -25.74
N HIS A 42 -1.44 -0.45 -26.90
CA HIS A 42 -2.19 -0.24 -28.13
C HIS A 42 -2.14 -1.36 -29.18
N GLN A 43 -1.46 -2.51 -28.99
CA GLN A 43 -1.41 -3.50 -30.09
C GLN A 43 -1.61 -4.99 -29.76
N HIS A 44 -1.74 -5.44 -28.52
CA HIS A 44 -2.04 -6.86 -28.25
C HIS A 44 -3.15 -7.07 -27.20
N LYS A 45 -4.38 -6.70 -27.57
CA LYS A 45 -5.62 -7.36 -27.11
C LYS A 45 -6.45 -7.85 -28.29
N LYS A 46 -5.81 -8.32 -29.36
CA LYS A 46 -6.46 -9.16 -30.37
C LYS A 46 -6.06 -10.61 -30.11
N ARG A 47 -7.07 -11.41 -29.76
CA ARG A 47 -7.01 -12.86 -29.52
C ARG A 47 -6.23 -13.29 -28.28
N LEU A 48 -6.95 -13.42 -27.16
CA LEU A 48 -7.23 -14.73 -26.57
C LEU A 48 -8.34 -14.55 -25.52
N VAL A 49 -9.42 -15.31 -25.76
CA VAL A 49 -10.62 -15.52 -24.94
C VAL A 49 -11.65 -14.36 -24.96
N GLY A 50 -12.85 -14.64 -25.48
CA GLY A 50 -13.99 -13.72 -25.43
C GLY A 50 -14.37 -13.39 -23.99
N GLY A 51 -14.66 -12.11 -23.68
CA GLY A 51 -14.97 -11.74 -22.29
C GLY A 51 -14.72 -10.28 -21.92
N GLU A 52 -15.24 -9.31 -22.68
CA GLU A 52 -15.43 -7.98 -22.09
C GLU A 52 -16.40 -8.06 -20.90
N THR A 53 -17.48 -8.83 -21.02
CA THR A 53 -18.45 -9.07 -19.96
C THR A 53 -17.80 -9.61 -18.68
N GLY A 54 -16.83 -10.53 -18.76
CA GLY A 54 -16.15 -11.07 -17.58
C GLY A 54 -15.30 -10.04 -16.82
N LYS A 55 -14.68 -9.09 -17.54
CA LYS A 55 -13.93 -7.98 -16.92
C LYS A 55 -14.87 -6.97 -16.27
N TRP A 56 -15.97 -6.62 -16.94
CA TRP A 56 -17.02 -5.76 -16.39
C TRP A 56 -17.68 -6.38 -15.16
N ILE A 57 -17.98 -7.68 -15.19
CA ILE A 57 -18.51 -8.43 -14.04
C ILE A 57 -17.48 -8.46 -12.91
N GLY A 58 -16.19 -8.70 -13.19
CA GLY A 58 -15.13 -8.67 -12.18
C GLY A 58 -15.00 -7.29 -11.51
N LEU A 59 -14.98 -6.22 -12.29
CA LEU A 59 -14.97 -4.84 -11.78
C LEU A 59 -16.23 -4.53 -10.96
N ALA A 60 -17.40 -4.94 -11.44
CA ALA A 60 -18.67 -4.73 -10.74
C ALA A 60 -18.71 -5.50 -9.42
N LEU A 61 -18.26 -6.76 -9.38
CA LEU A 61 -18.19 -7.56 -8.17
C LEU A 61 -17.20 -6.99 -7.16
N LEU A 62 -16.04 -6.52 -7.61
CA LEU A 62 -15.06 -5.86 -6.75
C LEU A 62 -15.61 -4.56 -6.16
N GLY A 63 -16.23 -3.72 -6.99
CA GLY A 63 -16.90 -2.49 -6.53
C GLY A 63 -18.03 -2.77 -5.55
N PHE A 64 -18.90 -3.73 -5.87
CA PHE A 64 -20.00 -4.15 -5.00
C PHE A 64 -19.50 -4.70 -3.66
N SER A 65 -18.52 -5.60 -3.67
CA SER A 65 -17.93 -6.16 -2.44
C SER A 65 -17.31 -5.07 -1.56
N SER A 66 -16.60 -4.11 -2.17
CA SER A 66 -16.01 -2.98 -1.44
C SER A 66 -17.08 -2.10 -0.79
N ILE A 67 -18.13 -1.73 -1.52
CA ILE A 67 -19.23 -0.89 -1.00
C ILE A 67 -20.00 -1.61 0.09
N TYR A 68 -20.30 -2.89 -0.11
CA TYR A 68 -21.02 -3.71 0.87
C TYR A 68 -20.26 -3.82 2.20
N ARG A 69 -18.94 -4.10 2.13
CA ARG A 69 -18.10 -4.24 3.32
C ARG A 69 -18.05 -2.94 4.14
N GLU A 70 -17.77 -1.81 3.47
CA GLU A 70 -17.66 -0.51 4.13
C GLU A 70 -19.02 -0.02 4.68
N GLY A 71 -20.09 -0.25 3.92
CA GLY A 71 -21.45 0.07 4.34
C GLY A 71 -21.88 -0.74 5.56
N PHE A 72 -21.51 -2.03 5.63
CA PHE A 72 -21.79 -2.88 6.78
C PHE A 72 -21.10 -2.36 8.05
N GLU A 73 -19.81 -2.03 7.97
CA GLU A 73 -19.06 -1.44 9.10
C GLU A 73 -19.67 -0.10 9.55
N THR A 74 -20.06 0.75 8.60
CA THR A 74 -20.72 2.03 8.90
C THR A 74 -22.04 1.83 9.64
N VAL A 75 -22.88 0.89 9.20
CA VAL A 75 -24.16 0.60 9.86
C VAL A 75 -23.95 0.10 11.28
N LEU A 76 -23.00 -0.81 11.50
CA LEU A 76 -22.66 -1.30 12.84
C LEU A 76 -22.15 -0.18 13.74
N PHE A 77 -21.30 0.70 13.22
CA PHE A 77 -20.81 1.86 13.96
C PHE A 77 -21.94 2.83 14.31
N MET A 78 -22.86 3.09 13.39
CA MET A 78 -24.05 3.92 13.66
C MET A 78 -24.94 3.30 14.73
N GLN A 79 -25.14 1.98 14.70
CA GLN A 79 -25.89 1.28 15.75
C GLN A 79 -25.22 1.45 17.11
N ALA A 80 -23.90 1.29 17.19
CA ALA A 80 -23.15 1.51 18.42
C ALA A 80 -23.29 2.97 18.93
N LEU A 81 -23.17 3.96 18.05
CA LEU A 81 -23.29 5.38 18.43
C LEU A 81 -24.68 5.77 18.90
N VAL A 82 -25.75 5.22 18.32
CA VAL A 82 -27.12 5.48 18.76
C VAL A 82 -27.40 4.83 20.13
N LEU A 83 -26.69 3.76 20.49
CA LEU A 83 -26.78 3.16 21.82
C LEU A 83 -26.09 4.01 22.89
N GLU A 84 -25.00 4.69 22.53
CA GLU A 84 -24.23 5.54 23.47
C GLU A 84 -24.73 6.99 23.54
N SER A 85 -25.47 7.47 22.54
CA SER A 85 -25.86 8.89 22.41
C SER A 85 -27.29 9.07 21.89
N THR A 86 -27.87 10.25 22.08
CA THR A 86 -29.19 10.60 21.53
C THR A 86 -29.18 10.63 20.00
N THR A 87 -30.21 10.06 19.37
CA THR A 87 -30.39 9.98 17.91
C THR A 87 -30.20 11.32 17.20
N ALA A 88 -30.62 12.44 17.80
CA ALA A 88 -30.46 13.77 17.22
C ALA A 88 -28.98 14.18 17.04
N VAL A 89 -28.12 13.84 18.00
CA VAL A 89 -26.68 14.12 17.93
C VAL A 89 -26.02 13.26 16.86
N VAL A 90 -26.42 11.98 16.77
CA VAL A 90 -25.90 11.05 15.75
C VAL A 90 -26.29 11.53 14.35
N LEU A 91 -27.55 11.92 14.13
CA LEU A 91 -28.00 12.46 12.85
C LEU A 91 -27.27 13.74 12.45
N GLY A 92 -26.98 14.63 13.42
CA GLY A 92 -26.16 15.82 13.18
C GLY A 92 -24.74 15.46 12.74
N GLY A 93 -24.10 14.51 13.43
CA GLY A 93 -22.78 14.00 13.06
C GLY A 93 -22.75 13.35 11.68
N VAL A 94 -23.77 12.55 11.34
CA VAL A 94 -23.92 11.94 10.00
C VAL A 94 -24.06 13.01 8.92
N ALA A 95 -24.86 14.05 9.16
CA ALA A 95 -25.04 15.13 8.18
C ALA A 95 -23.72 15.87 7.91
N ILE A 96 -22.96 16.18 8.97
CA ILE A 96 -21.64 16.82 8.86
C ILE A 96 -20.65 15.89 8.15
N GLY A 97 -20.60 14.61 8.52
CA GLY A 97 -19.72 13.62 7.91
C GLY A 97 -20.02 13.41 6.42
N LEU A 98 -21.29 13.38 6.04
CA LEU A 98 -21.73 13.29 4.65
C LEU A 98 -21.28 14.52 3.86
N LEU A 99 -21.50 15.73 4.39
CA LEU A 99 -21.06 16.97 3.74
C LEU A 99 -19.54 17.01 3.58
N ALA A 100 -18.78 16.64 4.61
CA ALA A 100 -17.32 16.58 4.55
C ALA A 100 -16.83 15.58 3.50
N THR A 101 -17.44 14.39 3.45
CA THR A 101 -17.10 13.33 2.48
C THR A 101 -17.40 13.78 1.06
N LEU A 102 -18.53 14.44 0.82
CA LEU A 102 -18.88 15.00 -0.49
C LEU A 102 -17.88 16.09 -0.91
N ALA A 103 -17.48 16.97 0.01
CA ALA A 103 -16.50 18.01 -0.26
C ALA A 103 -15.13 17.42 -0.66
N ILE A 104 -14.62 16.45 0.12
CA ILE A 104 -13.37 15.75 -0.19
C ILE A 104 -13.49 15.01 -1.52
N GLY A 105 -14.61 14.32 -1.75
CA GLY A 105 -14.88 13.62 -3.00
C GLY A 105 -14.79 14.56 -4.21
N PHE A 106 -15.40 15.74 -4.12
CA PHE A 106 -15.34 16.75 -5.18
C PHE A 106 -13.89 17.21 -5.45
N VAL A 107 -13.10 17.45 -4.40
CA VAL A 107 -11.68 17.82 -4.53
C VAL A 107 -10.90 16.70 -5.22
N VAL A 108 -11.10 15.44 -4.82
CA VAL A 108 -10.42 14.29 -5.43
C VAL A 108 -10.78 14.14 -6.91
N PHE A 109 -12.06 14.25 -7.28
CA PHE A 109 -12.47 14.19 -8.68
C PHE A 109 -11.81 15.30 -9.52
N PHE A 110 -11.70 16.51 -8.98
CA PHE A 110 -11.06 17.63 -9.67
C PHE A 110 -9.55 17.42 -9.86
N VAL A 111 -8.87 16.88 -8.84
CA VAL A 111 -7.43 16.58 -8.87
C VAL A 111 -7.13 15.40 -9.80
N GLN A 112 -7.96 14.35 -9.76
CA GLN A 112 -7.79 13.15 -10.58
C GLN A 112 -7.93 13.43 -12.07
N ALA A 113 -8.81 14.36 -12.46
CA ALA A 113 -8.99 14.76 -13.85
C ALA A 113 -7.75 15.43 -14.48
N LYS A 114 -6.83 15.97 -13.67
CA LYS A 114 -5.63 16.71 -14.16
C LYS A 114 -4.32 15.95 -14.01
N LEU A 115 -4.31 14.71 -13.50
CA LEU A 115 -3.09 13.98 -13.18
C LEU A 115 -2.62 13.08 -14.35
N PRO A 116 -1.38 13.26 -14.85
CA PRO A 116 -0.82 12.35 -15.86
C PRO A 116 -0.64 10.95 -15.27
N HIS A 117 -1.18 9.93 -15.94
CA HIS A 117 -1.27 8.54 -15.46
C HIS A 117 0.05 7.95 -14.92
N LYS A 118 1.20 8.38 -15.45
CA LYS A 118 2.53 7.94 -14.97
C LYS A 118 2.85 8.42 -13.55
N LYS A 119 2.47 9.65 -13.20
CA LYS A 119 2.72 10.21 -11.86
C LYS A 119 1.83 9.54 -10.82
N MET A 120 0.58 9.24 -11.18
CA MET A 120 -0.35 8.54 -10.29
C MET A 120 0.22 7.18 -9.85
N LEU A 121 0.80 6.41 -10.78
CA LEU A 121 1.37 5.10 -10.50
C LEU A 121 2.57 5.16 -9.53
N ILE A 122 3.42 6.17 -9.69
CA ILE A 122 4.56 6.39 -8.79
C ILE A 122 4.05 6.79 -7.41
N VAL A 123 3.10 7.72 -7.34
CA VAL A 123 2.50 8.18 -6.08
C VAL A 123 1.82 7.02 -5.35
N THR A 124 1.00 6.22 -6.04
CA THR A 124 0.35 5.05 -5.41
C THR A 124 1.38 4.00 -4.98
N GLY A 125 2.44 3.78 -5.76
CA GLY A 125 3.56 2.90 -5.35
C GLY A 125 4.26 3.39 -4.08
N VAL A 126 4.58 4.68 -4.00
CA VAL A 126 5.18 5.30 -2.80
C VAL A 126 4.26 5.19 -1.60
N MET A 127 2.95 5.42 -1.78
CA MET A 127 1.95 5.28 -0.71
C MET A 127 1.87 3.83 -0.21
N ILE A 128 1.90 2.84 -1.09
CA ILE A 128 1.92 1.42 -0.71
C ILE A 128 3.20 1.10 0.09
N CYS A 129 4.35 1.64 -0.31
CA CYS A 129 5.60 1.49 0.44
C CYS A 129 5.50 2.12 1.85
N ALA A 130 4.88 3.30 1.96
CA ALA A 130 4.67 3.96 3.24
C ALA A 130 3.77 3.12 4.16
N VAL A 131 2.68 2.55 3.63
CA VAL A 131 1.79 1.64 4.38
C VAL A 131 2.53 0.39 4.83
N LEU A 132 3.38 -0.19 3.97
CA LEU A 132 4.21 -1.34 4.35
C LEU A 132 5.13 -1.01 5.54
N ILE A 133 5.83 0.12 5.48
CA ILE A 133 6.72 0.56 6.56
C ILE A 133 5.93 0.80 7.86
N GLN A 134 4.75 1.42 7.76
CA GLN A 134 3.86 1.63 8.88
C GLN A 134 3.39 0.30 9.51
N MET A 135 3.00 -0.68 8.68
CA MET A 135 2.58 -2.01 9.15
C MET A 135 3.72 -2.73 9.86
N VAL A 136 4.93 -2.70 9.30
CA VAL A 136 6.12 -3.31 9.91
C VAL A 136 6.41 -2.71 11.30
N GLY A 137 6.32 -1.38 11.43
CA GLY A 137 6.52 -0.70 12.72
C GLY A 137 5.48 -1.08 13.77
N LYS A 138 4.19 -1.14 13.39
CA LYS A 138 3.12 -1.60 14.28
C LYS A 138 3.30 -3.06 14.68
N THR A 139 3.58 -3.96 13.73
CA THR A 139 3.80 -5.38 14.04
C THR A 139 5.01 -5.58 14.96
N ALA A 140 6.10 -4.85 14.75
CA ALA A 140 7.27 -4.89 15.63
C ALA A 140 6.91 -4.46 17.07
N HIS A 141 6.12 -3.40 17.22
CA HIS A 141 5.63 -2.97 18.53
C HIS A 141 4.73 -4.01 19.19
N VAL A 142 3.79 -4.63 18.47
CA VAL A 142 2.94 -5.69 19.05
C VAL A 142 3.79 -6.90 19.46
N MET A 143 4.81 -7.27 18.68
CA MET A 143 5.78 -8.31 19.05
C MET A 143 6.57 -7.96 20.33
N GLN A 144 6.87 -6.68 20.55
CA GLN A 144 7.48 -6.20 21.78
C GLN A 144 6.52 -6.29 22.97
N VAL A 145 5.23 -5.97 22.78
CA VAL A 145 4.19 -6.07 23.83
C VAL A 145 4.01 -7.51 24.33
N ILE A 146 4.02 -8.50 23.43
CA ILE A 146 3.91 -9.93 23.80
C ILE A 146 5.24 -10.56 24.25
N GLY A 147 6.33 -9.79 24.30
CA GLY A 147 7.64 -10.24 24.75
C GLY A 147 8.41 -11.13 23.77
N TRP A 148 8.01 -11.18 22.50
CA TRP A 148 8.71 -11.94 21.46
C TRP A 148 9.91 -11.20 20.87
N MET A 149 9.98 -9.89 21.08
CA MET A 149 11.07 -9.03 20.62
C MET A 149 11.63 -8.21 21.77
N PRO A 150 12.96 -8.08 21.90
CA PRO A 150 13.57 -7.22 22.90
C PRO A 150 13.20 -5.74 22.64
N ILE A 151 13.22 -4.95 23.71
CA ILE A 151 12.90 -3.53 23.69
C ILE A 151 14.16 -2.77 24.07
N HIS A 152 14.86 -2.23 23.07
CA HIS A 152 15.97 -1.31 23.31
C HIS A 152 15.54 0.13 22.94
N PRO A 153 15.07 0.93 23.92
CA PRO A 153 14.57 2.26 23.65
C PRO A 153 15.71 3.24 23.32
N ILE A 154 15.52 4.03 22.27
CA ILE A 154 16.43 5.09 21.85
C ILE A 154 16.06 6.37 22.58
N ARG A 155 16.68 6.61 23.75
CA ARG A 155 16.32 7.71 24.66
C ARG A 155 16.31 9.08 23.97
N TRP A 156 17.34 9.40 23.18
CA TRP A 156 17.43 10.70 22.49
C TRP A 156 16.38 10.89 21.39
N LEU A 157 15.90 9.80 20.80
CA LEU A 157 14.88 9.82 19.77
C LEU A 157 13.47 9.78 20.37
N ALA A 158 13.31 9.16 21.55
CA ALA A 158 12.05 9.14 22.29
C ALA A 158 11.62 10.55 22.72
N ASP A 159 12.57 11.41 23.09
CA ASP A 159 12.29 12.81 23.42
C ASP A 159 11.97 13.67 22.18
N LEU A 160 12.45 13.26 21.00
CA LEU A 160 12.22 13.96 19.73
C LEU A 160 10.95 13.50 19.01
N LEU A 161 10.57 12.22 19.14
CA LEU A 161 9.42 11.63 18.48
C LEU A 161 8.12 12.01 19.20
N PRO A 162 7.22 12.75 18.55
CA PRO A 162 5.91 13.03 19.13
C PRO A 162 5.09 11.74 19.26
N TYR A 163 4.20 11.67 20.26
CA TYR A 163 3.30 10.53 20.46
C TYR A 163 2.47 10.19 19.21
N TRP A 164 2.07 11.21 18.43
CA TRP A 164 1.33 11.01 17.19
C TRP A 164 2.14 10.24 16.14
N ALA A 165 3.47 10.28 16.15
CA ALA A 165 4.28 9.54 15.19
C ALA A 165 4.17 8.03 15.38
N GLY A 166 4.07 7.55 16.64
CA GLY A 166 3.78 6.15 16.93
C GLY A 166 2.38 5.74 16.48
N MET A 167 1.37 6.56 16.79
CA MET A 167 -0.03 6.26 16.45
C MET A 167 -0.29 6.26 14.94
N TRP A 168 0.21 7.28 14.23
CA TRP A 168 -0.07 7.51 12.82
C TRP A 168 0.90 6.80 11.90
N PHE A 169 2.19 6.72 12.24
CA PHE A 169 3.21 6.15 11.35
C PHE A 169 3.79 4.82 11.86
N GLY A 170 3.35 4.33 13.02
CA GLY A 170 3.93 3.12 13.62
C GLY A 170 5.40 3.31 14.00
N LEU A 171 5.85 4.57 14.18
CA LEU A 171 7.22 4.90 14.52
C LEU A 171 7.38 4.83 16.04
N TYR A 172 7.97 3.74 16.51
CA TYR A 172 8.33 3.57 17.91
C TYR A 172 9.83 3.77 18.07
N ALA A 173 10.23 4.51 19.11
CA ALA A 173 11.63 4.85 19.40
C ALA A 173 12.41 3.63 19.94
N THR A 174 12.39 2.51 19.21
CA THR A 174 13.09 1.26 19.52
C THR A 174 14.02 0.90 18.37
N TRP A 175 15.19 0.36 18.69
CA TRP A 175 16.18 -0.04 17.68
C TRP A 175 15.62 -1.11 16.73
N GLU A 176 14.87 -2.07 17.27
CA GLU A 176 14.29 -3.15 16.49
C GLU A 176 13.20 -2.65 15.54
N GLY A 177 12.29 -1.78 16.02
CA GLY A 177 11.21 -1.22 15.21
C GLY A 177 11.75 -0.39 14.05
N ILE A 178 12.64 0.57 14.34
CA ILE A 178 13.25 1.43 13.32
C ILE A 178 14.14 0.62 12.38
N GLY A 179 14.90 -0.34 12.91
CA GLY A 179 15.74 -1.23 12.11
C GLY A 179 14.94 -2.07 11.12
N LEU A 180 13.81 -2.65 11.56
CA LEU A 180 12.91 -3.43 10.69
C LEU A 180 12.23 -2.55 9.65
N GLN A 181 11.77 -1.36 10.02
CA GLN A 181 11.18 -0.40 9.10
C GLN A 181 12.17 0.05 8.03
N PHE A 182 13.41 0.35 8.44
CA PHE A 182 14.49 0.69 7.51
C PHE A 182 14.83 -0.49 6.60
N PHE A 183 14.95 -1.70 7.15
CA PHE A 183 15.20 -2.90 6.37
C PHE A 183 14.11 -3.16 5.33
N ALA A 184 12.83 -3.03 5.71
CA ALA A 184 11.70 -3.18 4.80
C ALA A 184 11.75 -2.11 3.69
N GLY A 185 12.00 -0.85 4.03
CA GLY A 185 12.18 0.23 3.06
C GLY A 185 13.36 -0.02 2.12
N ALA A 186 14.51 -0.41 2.66
CA ALA A 186 15.71 -0.74 1.90
C ALA A 186 15.52 -1.97 1.00
N PHE A 187 14.74 -2.96 1.43
CA PHE A 187 14.38 -4.12 0.61
C PHE A 187 13.54 -3.71 -0.61
N VAL A 188 12.55 -2.84 -0.42
CA VAL A 188 11.70 -2.35 -1.52
C VAL A 188 12.50 -1.46 -2.47
N ILE A 189 13.29 -0.51 -1.96
CA ILE A 189 14.14 0.36 -2.77
C ILE A 189 15.26 -0.45 -3.46
N GLY A 190 15.83 -1.42 -2.77
CA GLY A 190 16.83 -2.34 -3.30
C GLY A 190 16.28 -3.19 -4.44
N SER A 191 15.05 -3.71 -4.31
CA SER A 191 14.35 -4.39 -5.40
C SER A 191 14.13 -3.46 -6.60
N TYR A 192 13.73 -2.21 -6.35
CA TYR A 192 13.57 -1.19 -7.39
C TYR A 192 14.88 -0.92 -8.14
N TYR A 193 15.99 -0.73 -7.44
CA TYR A 193 17.29 -0.41 -8.05
C TYR A 193 17.96 -1.63 -8.70
N LEU A 194 17.75 -2.84 -8.17
CA LEU A 194 18.20 -4.08 -8.78
C LEU A 194 17.47 -4.35 -10.10
N ALA A 195 16.16 -4.06 -10.15
CA ALA A 195 15.41 -4.08 -11.40
C ALA A 195 16.02 -3.10 -12.41
N GLU A 196 16.43 -1.90 -11.96
CA GLU A 196 17.07 -0.89 -12.79
C GLU A 196 18.38 -1.34 -13.44
N ARG A 197 19.26 -1.98 -12.67
CA ARG A 197 20.55 -2.46 -13.17
C ARG A 197 20.44 -3.62 -14.17
N VAL A 198 19.41 -4.46 -14.07
CA VAL A 198 19.21 -5.59 -15.00
C VAL A 198 18.80 -5.08 -16.39
N ASN A 199 18.16 -3.92 -16.49
CA ASN A 199 17.74 -3.32 -17.77
C ASN A 199 18.92 -2.76 -18.57
N HIS A 200 19.85 -2.05 -17.93
CA HIS A 200 21.01 -1.49 -18.62
C HIS A 200 21.91 -2.58 -19.22
N ARG A 201 22.10 -3.71 -18.51
CA ARG A 201 22.89 -4.84 -19.01
C ARG A 201 22.27 -5.58 -20.20
N LYS A 202 20.96 -5.48 -20.42
CA LYS A 202 20.30 -6.07 -21.61
C LYS A 202 20.32 -5.14 -22.82
N ALA A 203 20.40 -3.83 -22.62
CA ALA A 203 20.46 -2.84 -23.70
C ALA A 203 21.85 -2.77 -24.39
N GLU A 204 22.93 -2.92 -23.63
CA GLU A 204 24.31 -2.86 -24.14
C GLU A 204 24.70 -3.96 -25.15
N PRO A 205 24.38 -5.26 -24.96
CA PRO A 205 24.78 -6.31 -25.91
C PRO A 205 24.01 -6.28 -27.24
N ALA A 206 22.87 -5.58 -27.32
CA ALA A 206 22.09 -5.45 -28.55
C ALA A 206 22.64 -4.34 -29.46
N ALA A 207 23.01 -3.19 -28.90
CA ALA A 207 23.61 -2.08 -29.65
C ALA A 207 25.01 -2.44 -30.17
N ALA A 208 25.83 -3.14 -29.38
CA ALA A 208 27.17 -3.58 -29.80
C ALA A 208 27.13 -4.60 -30.96
N ARG A 209 26.10 -5.46 -31.03
CA ARG A 209 25.93 -6.40 -32.15
C ARG A 209 25.46 -5.74 -33.45
N GLN A 210 24.66 -4.68 -33.38
CA GLN A 210 24.22 -3.94 -34.57
C GLN A 210 25.36 -3.14 -35.20
N VAL A 211 26.18 -2.46 -34.39
CA VAL A 211 27.34 -1.69 -34.90
C VAL A 211 28.38 -2.60 -35.55
N ALA A 212 28.61 -3.80 -34.99
CA ALA A 212 29.51 -4.79 -35.60
C ALA A 212 29.00 -5.36 -36.94
N ALA A 213 27.68 -5.42 -37.15
CA ALA A 213 27.08 -5.92 -38.39
C ALA A 213 27.05 -4.87 -39.52
N THR A 214 26.99 -3.57 -39.18
CA THR A 214 26.98 -2.48 -40.17
C THR A 214 28.38 -2.06 -40.63
N GLY A 215 29.42 -2.32 -39.83
CA GLY A 215 30.83 -2.02 -40.18
C GLY A 215 31.54 -3.05 -41.08
N MET A 216 30.83 -4.10 -41.54
CA MET A 216 31.36 -5.14 -42.43
C MET A 216 30.80 -5.07 -43.87
N GLN A 217 30.09 -3.98 -44.22
CA GLN A 217 29.68 -3.64 -45.59
C GLN A 217 30.51 -2.46 -46.10
#